data_AF-A5CME1-F1
#
_entry.id   AF-A5CME1-F1
#
_cell.length_a   1.000
_cell.length_b   1.000
_cell.length_c   1.000
_cell.angle_alpha   90.00
_cell.angle_beta   90.00
_cell.angle_gamma   90.00
#
_symmetry.space_group_name_H-M   'P 1'
#
loop_
_entity.id
_entity.type
_entity.pdbx_description
1 polymer ?
#
loop_
_entity_poly.entity_id
_entity_poly.type
_entity_poly.pdbx_seq_one_letter_code
_entity_poly.pdbx_strand_id
1 'polypeptide(L)'
;MANAPVLLFLHGVGDGDMENTWRAHLERGLRELGYPDLDGAEVVAPKYAHALRGWDEKQSVPGLTAKQPVREAARTNRREFEQRMGAIEFRLGREDAGSGVPFAEAAFDVVSRNSRFAQAHNYATDAQIRAQVLNLILARVPSNGDIVLVGHSLGSVIAADLLRRLPAEVRVTGFITIGSPLAHGSVNVDKLRDVLQEPPANLGWWVNFWNFGDPVSSHRGLSSVFPWMIDFRINTRQVGIPAHAAAAYLAHERVATAIGYALFGSLSREVARVERGVDVPLDASEGLTLLALRYGHLTAHQLEGSDRDRFVGALRLVQAAAVDQMKRRNETDGRPLASRIAELDFDVADAEAVAPEPTPSRHLSKEDAVVVMTVLATENVIRPFEISVARDKRQRAMEDLTAEMGLSSRYGTDVFEAAKEAQDVLTASRNVNWLKWGAVGAGAAAIVVATGGLALAAGAGLAGAAALTSALAAFGPGGMIGGLLTAGTLVSAGGGGIAFGLANSGTAAETLESVVQTRLAATILRNRQGLEPDRAVWDLLVQTEIAVRREHERLDEFSDETSPALKELKRKIVTIERALEYLADNGMEPEISEYPDGDRD
;
A
#
# COMPACT_ATOMS: atom_id res chain seq x y z
N MET A 1 6.02 -22.98 26.46
CA MET A 1 4.77 -22.29 26.06
C MET A 1 4.99 -20.84 26.44
N ALA A 2 4.94 -19.90 25.49
CA ALA A 2 5.03 -18.48 25.83
C ALA A 2 3.82 -18.13 26.70
N ASN A 3 4.03 -17.38 27.79
CA ASN A 3 2.92 -16.93 28.65
C ASN A 3 1.98 -16.07 27.80
N ALA A 4 0.66 -16.25 27.98
CA ALA A 4 -0.32 -15.38 27.36
C ALA A 4 -0.07 -13.93 27.80
N PRO A 5 -0.24 -12.94 26.90
CA PRO A 5 0.01 -11.55 27.23
C PRO A 5 -0.97 -11.03 28.30
N VAL A 6 -0.47 -10.15 29.17
CA VAL A 6 -1.27 -9.49 30.23
C VAL A 6 -2.01 -8.28 29.66
N LEU A 7 -3.32 -8.17 29.88
CA LEU A 7 -4.09 -6.98 29.51
C LEU A 7 -3.89 -5.87 30.55
N LEU A 8 -3.19 -4.79 30.19
CA LEU A 8 -3.06 -3.59 31.02
C LEU A 8 -4.04 -2.50 30.54
N PHE A 9 -5.10 -2.26 31.30
CA PHE A 9 -6.10 -1.23 31.00
C PHE A 9 -5.92 -0.01 31.91
N LEU A 10 -5.59 1.14 31.30
CA LEU A 10 -5.43 2.42 31.97
C LEU A 10 -6.63 3.32 31.65
N HIS A 11 -7.49 3.53 32.64
CA HIS A 11 -8.69 4.36 32.49
C HIS A 11 -8.38 5.87 32.65
N GLY A 12 -9.15 6.72 31.99
CA GLY A 12 -9.03 8.17 32.14
C GLY A 12 -9.61 8.76 33.43
N VAL A 13 -9.73 10.08 33.41
CA VAL A 13 -10.24 10.95 34.48
C VAL A 13 -11.61 10.51 35.01
N GLY A 14 -11.83 10.67 36.31
CA GLY A 14 -13.12 10.44 36.97
C GLY A 14 -12.92 9.66 38.27
N ASP A 15 -13.81 8.72 38.55
CA ASP A 15 -13.64 7.74 39.62
C ASP A 15 -12.97 6.45 39.10
N GLY A 16 -12.49 6.43 37.86
CA GLY A 16 -11.72 5.32 37.30
C GLY A 16 -12.52 4.03 37.02
N ASP A 17 -13.83 4.16 36.79
CA ASP A 17 -14.77 3.03 36.59
C ASP A 17 -14.60 1.95 37.66
N MET A 18 -14.94 2.28 38.91
CA MET A 18 -14.71 1.41 40.08
C MET A 18 -15.39 0.04 39.94
N GLU A 19 -16.50 -0.02 39.21
CA GLU A 19 -17.27 -1.24 38.96
C GLU A 19 -16.75 -2.06 37.76
N ASN A 20 -15.71 -1.57 37.06
CA ASN A 20 -15.16 -2.19 35.86
C ASN A 20 -16.21 -2.48 34.78
N THR A 21 -17.16 -1.57 34.60
CA THR A 21 -18.24 -1.72 33.59
C THR A 21 -17.68 -1.93 32.19
N TRP A 22 -16.51 -1.35 31.89
CA TRP A 22 -15.76 -1.56 30.65
C TRP A 22 -15.54 -3.05 30.28
N ARG A 23 -15.37 -3.91 31.28
CA ARG A 23 -15.02 -5.33 31.10
C ARG A 23 -16.13 -6.10 30.41
N ALA A 24 -17.37 -5.95 30.88
CA ALA A 24 -18.53 -6.64 30.32
C ALA A 24 -18.78 -6.26 28.85
N HIS A 25 -18.51 -5.00 28.49
CA HIS A 25 -18.65 -4.52 27.11
C HIS A 25 -17.59 -5.11 26.17
N LEU A 26 -16.33 -5.16 26.63
CA LEU A 26 -15.26 -5.79 25.86
C LEU A 26 -15.50 -7.29 25.69
N GLU A 27 -15.83 -8.01 26.78
CA GLU A 27 -16.10 -9.45 26.73
C GLU A 27 -17.27 -9.80 25.80
N ARG A 28 -18.30 -8.95 25.75
CA ARG A 28 -19.37 -9.12 24.76
C ARG A 28 -18.84 -9.02 23.33
N GLY A 29 -18.07 -7.98 23.01
CA GLY A 29 -17.48 -7.80 21.69
C GLY A 29 -16.52 -8.94 21.31
N LEU A 30 -15.68 -9.40 22.24
CA LEU A 30 -14.79 -10.56 22.04
C LEU A 30 -15.59 -11.83 21.72
N ARG A 31 -16.66 -12.12 22.47
CA ARG A 31 -17.52 -13.27 22.22
C ARG A 31 -18.24 -13.21 20.87
N GLU A 32 -18.75 -12.05 20.49
CA GLU A 32 -19.41 -11.83 19.19
C GLU A 32 -18.44 -12.09 18.02
N LEU A 33 -17.16 -11.79 18.21
CA LEU A 33 -16.08 -12.05 17.25
C LEU A 33 -15.54 -13.48 17.28
N GLY A 34 -15.84 -14.26 18.32
CA GLY A 34 -15.35 -15.64 18.50
C GLY A 34 -14.02 -15.78 19.25
N TYR A 35 -13.54 -14.71 19.90
CA TYR A 35 -12.42 -14.76 20.84
C TYR A 35 -12.84 -15.37 22.20
N PRO A 36 -11.89 -15.92 22.98
CA PRO A 36 -12.10 -16.19 24.40
C PRO A 36 -12.53 -14.92 25.15
N ASP A 37 -13.23 -15.11 26.27
CA ASP A 37 -13.43 -14.03 27.23
C ASP A 37 -12.16 -13.76 28.05
N LEU A 38 -12.24 -12.78 28.97
CA LEU A 38 -11.09 -12.37 29.77
C LEU A 38 -10.89 -13.23 31.03
N ASP A 39 -11.75 -14.21 31.31
CA ASP A 39 -11.61 -15.05 32.50
C ASP A 39 -10.35 -15.93 32.46
N GLY A 40 -9.86 -16.25 31.27
CA GLY A 40 -8.60 -16.95 31.04
C GLY A 40 -7.37 -16.06 30.84
N ALA A 41 -7.54 -14.73 30.84
CA ALA A 41 -6.46 -13.77 30.62
C ALA A 41 -6.09 -13.04 31.91
N GLU A 42 -4.80 -12.75 32.11
CA GLU A 42 -4.40 -11.89 33.23
C GLU A 42 -4.75 -10.43 32.90
N VAL A 43 -5.56 -9.79 33.76
CA VAL A 43 -6.04 -8.42 33.56
C VAL A 43 -5.57 -7.53 34.71
N VAL A 44 -4.83 -6.48 34.36
CA VAL A 44 -4.35 -5.45 35.28
C VAL A 44 -5.03 -4.12 34.94
N ALA A 45 -5.87 -3.63 35.83
CA ALA A 45 -6.57 -2.33 35.68
C ALA A 45 -6.38 -1.46 36.94
N PRO A 46 -5.20 -0.82 37.12
CA PRO A 46 -4.85 -0.11 38.35
C PRO A 46 -5.78 1.09 38.59
N LYS A 47 -6.23 1.27 39.83
CA LYS A 47 -7.08 2.40 40.23
C LYS A 47 -6.23 3.53 40.81
N TYR A 48 -5.89 4.52 39.99
CA TYR A 48 -5.02 5.66 40.36
C TYR A 48 -5.74 7.02 40.36
N ALA A 49 -7.07 7.05 40.23
CA ALA A 49 -7.83 8.30 40.15
C ALA A 49 -7.64 9.23 41.38
N HIS A 50 -7.40 8.67 42.55
CA HIS A 50 -7.11 9.42 43.77
C HIS A 50 -5.74 10.12 43.70
N ALA A 51 -4.74 9.47 43.12
CA ALA A 51 -3.37 10.00 42.97
C ALA A 51 -3.28 11.17 41.98
N LEU A 52 -4.30 11.37 41.13
CA LEU A 52 -4.38 12.51 40.21
C LEU A 52 -4.83 13.82 40.87
N ARG A 53 -5.30 13.77 42.12
CA ARG A 53 -5.87 14.92 42.84
C ARG A 53 -4.84 15.63 43.73
N GLY A 54 -3.76 14.94 44.12
CA GLY A 54 -2.72 15.44 45.02
C GLY A 54 -1.77 14.33 45.45
N TRP A 55 -0.75 14.68 46.22
CA TRP A 55 0.27 13.77 46.75
C TRP A 55 0.60 14.14 48.20
N ASP A 56 0.84 13.12 49.03
CA ASP A 56 1.19 13.29 50.45
C ASP A 56 2.69 13.09 50.69
N GLU A 57 3.32 12.20 49.92
CA GLU A 57 4.73 11.84 50.05
C GLU A 57 5.50 12.15 48.76
N LYS A 58 6.72 12.67 48.91
CA LYS A 58 7.58 12.98 47.77
C LYS A 58 8.11 11.70 47.13
N GLN A 59 7.83 11.50 45.85
CA GLN A 59 8.29 10.37 45.06
C GLN A 59 9.15 10.81 43.87
N SER A 60 10.09 9.96 43.48
CA SER A 60 10.84 10.13 42.24
C SER A 60 10.06 9.57 41.06
N VAL A 61 10.06 10.29 39.94
CA VAL A 61 9.58 9.75 38.67
C VAL A 61 10.45 8.54 38.31
N PRO A 62 9.86 7.37 37.97
CA PRO A 62 10.60 6.19 37.53
C PRO A 62 11.63 6.51 36.45
N GLY A 63 12.74 5.80 36.38
CA GLY A 63 13.74 6.00 35.31
C GLY A 63 13.22 5.62 33.92
N LEU A 64 13.93 6.05 32.88
CA LEU A 64 13.75 5.51 31.53
C LEU A 64 14.47 4.17 31.44
N THR A 65 13.76 3.15 30.98
CA THR A 65 14.21 1.75 30.90
C THR A 65 14.38 1.30 29.46
N ALA A 66 13.51 1.78 28.56
CA ALA A 66 13.59 1.49 27.13
C ALA A 66 14.69 2.34 26.48
N LYS A 67 15.71 1.70 25.91
CA LYS A 67 16.71 2.36 25.08
C LYS A 67 16.16 2.52 23.68
N GLN A 68 16.06 3.76 23.20
CA GLN A 68 15.68 4.02 21.82
C GLN A 68 16.82 3.61 20.88
N PRO A 69 16.54 2.84 19.82
CA PRO A 69 17.54 2.49 18.83
C PRO A 69 17.98 3.77 18.09
N VAL A 70 19.21 3.77 17.58
CA VAL A 70 19.77 4.91 16.86
C VAL A 70 20.30 4.47 15.49
N ARG A 71 20.27 5.38 14.50
CA ARG A 71 20.81 5.17 13.14
C ARG A 71 20.21 3.93 12.47
N GLU A 72 21.04 2.97 12.04
CA GLU A 72 20.59 1.77 11.32
C GLU A 72 19.69 0.86 12.15
N ALA A 73 19.91 0.79 13.47
CA ALA A 73 19.02 0.04 14.36
C ALA A 73 17.63 0.70 14.41
N ALA A 74 17.55 2.04 14.36
CA ALA A 74 16.27 2.76 14.32
C ALA A 74 15.53 2.51 13.01
N ARG A 75 16.25 2.54 11.88
CA ARG A 75 15.69 2.23 10.56
C ARG A 75 15.19 0.80 10.47
N THR A 76 15.93 -0.15 11.05
CA THR A 76 15.54 -1.57 11.08
C THR A 76 14.28 -1.77 11.93
N ASN A 77 14.29 -1.26 13.17
CA ASN A 77 13.12 -1.25 14.04
C ASN A 77 11.91 -0.61 13.35
N ARG A 78 12.11 0.51 12.65
CA ARG A 78 11.05 1.19 11.93
C ARG A 78 10.46 0.32 10.82
N ARG A 79 11.28 -0.35 10.02
CA ARG A 79 10.79 -1.27 8.96
C ARG A 79 9.99 -2.43 9.52
N GLU A 80 10.51 -3.08 10.55
CA GLU A 80 9.81 -4.18 11.22
C GLU A 80 8.50 -3.70 11.86
N PHE A 81 8.49 -2.49 12.41
CA PHE A 81 7.30 -1.86 12.97
C PHE A 81 6.25 -1.59 11.87
N GLU A 82 6.64 -1.01 10.74
CA GLU A 82 5.75 -0.78 9.59
C GLU A 82 5.15 -2.10 9.05
N GLN A 83 5.92 -3.19 9.04
CA GLN A 83 5.40 -4.52 8.67
C GLN A 83 4.28 -4.98 9.63
N ARG A 84 4.50 -4.81 10.95
CA ARG A 84 3.48 -5.12 11.97
C ARG A 84 2.27 -4.17 11.88
N MET A 85 2.48 -2.90 11.55
CA MET A 85 1.41 -1.93 11.34
C MET A 85 0.56 -2.26 10.10
N GLY A 86 1.19 -2.57 8.96
CA GLY A 86 0.47 -2.97 7.74
C GLY A 86 -0.35 -4.25 7.92
N ALA A 87 0.17 -5.20 8.71
CA ALA A 87 -0.57 -6.39 9.13
C ALA A 87 -1.85 -6.04 9.92
N ILE A 88 -1.76 -5.08 10.85
CA ILE A 88 -2.90 -4.61 11.65
C ILE A 88 -3.89 -3.80 10.81
N GLU A 89 -3.41 -2.95 9.90
CA GLU A 89 -4.26 -2.20 8.98
C GLU A 89 -5.08 -3.14 8.10
N PHE A 90 -4.44 -4.15 7.50
CA PHE A 90 -5.15 -5.16 6.72
C PHE A 90 -6.28 -5.82 7.53
N ARG A 91 -6.02 -6.13 8.81
CA ARG A 91 -7.01 -6.77 9.69
C ARG A 91 -8.17 -5.86 10.09
N LEU A 92 -7.91 -4.59 10.36
CA LEU A 92 -8.92 -3.64 10.87
C LEU A 92 -9.63 -2.86 9.75
N GLY A 93 -9.17 -3.00 8.51
CA GLY A 93 -9.58 -2.21 7.35
C GLY A 93 -8.71 -0.97 7.17
N ARG A 94 -8.99 -0.19 6.11
CA ARG A 94 -8.20 1.01 5.80
C ARG A 94 -8.20 2.02 6.93
N GLU A 95 -7.06 2.67 7.12
CA GLU A 95 -6.95 3.87 7.95
C GLU A 95 -8.07 4.87 7.62
N ASP A 96 -8.69 5.43 8.65
CA ASP A 96 -9.61 6.56 8.53
C ASP A 96 -9.25 7.59 9.60
N ALA A 97 -8.31 8.47 9.24
CA ALA A 97 -7.94 9.62 10.05
C ALA A 97 -9.05 10.70 10.09
N GLY A 98 -10.08 10.58 9.24
CA GLY A 98 -11.18 11.55 9.04
C GLY A 98 -10.75 12.88 8.45
N SER A 99 -11.72 13.67 7.97
CA SER A 99 -11.51 15.09 7.69
C SER A 99 -11.46 15.83 9.03
N GLY A 100 -10.31 16.39 9.37
CA GLY A 100 -10.18 17.25 10.56
C GLY A 100 -11.26 18.34 10.56
N VAL A 101 -11.86 18.60 11.73
CA VAL A 101 -12.95 19.58 11.84
C VAL A 101 -12.36 20.98 12.10
N PRO A 102 -12.74 22.03 11.33
CA PRO A 102 -12.39 23.41 11.65
C PRO A 102 -12.85 23.76 13.09
N PHE A 103 -12.02 24.47 13.86
CA PHE A 103 -12.28 24.86 15.26
C PHE A 103 -12.29 23.73 16.31
N ALA A 104 -11.74 22.55 15.99
CA ALA A 104 -11.70 21.44 16.94
C ALA A 104 -10.91 21.74 18.24
N GLU A 105 -9.85 22.56 18.17
CA GLU A 105 -9.10 23.03 19.37
C GLU A 105 -10.00 23.87 20.29
N ALA A 106 -10.84 24.75 19.73
CA ALA A 106 -11.75 25.58 20.52
C ALA A 106 -12.86 24.75 21.20
N ALA A 107 -13.37 23.70 20.54
CA ALA A 107 -14.34 22.79 21.12
C ALA A 107 -13.74 21.97 22.28
N PHE A 108 -12.49 21.52 22.13
CA PHE A 108 -11.74 20.87 23.21
C PHE A 108 -11.53 21.84 24.38
N ASP A 109 -11.09 23.08 24.13
CA ASP A 109 -10.86 24.10 25.17
C ASP A 109 -12.14 24.46 25.94
N VAL A 110 -13.31 24.47 25.30
CA VAL A 110 -14.61 24.71 25.96
C VAL A 110 -15.01 23.54 26.86
N VAL A 111 -14.85 22.29 26.41
CA VAL A 111 -15.09 21.09 27.23
C VAL A 111 -14.07 20.96 28.36
N SER A 112 -12.87 21.51 28.15
CA SER A 112 -11.75 21.50 29.11
C SER A 112 -11.93 22.41 30.33
N ARG A 113 -13.00 23.23 30.37
CA ARG A 113 -13.31 24.11 31.52
C ARG A 113 -13.98 23.41 32.71
N ASN A 114 -14.24 22.10 32.62
CA ASN A 114 -14.78 21.28 33.72
C ASN A 114 -13.66 20.73 34.64
N SER A 115 -13.96 20.49 35.93
CA SER A 115 -12.99 20.01 36.95
C SER A 115 -12.25 18.70 36.61
N ARG A 116 -12.74 17.96 35.62
CA ARG A 116 -12.12 16.76 35.04
C ARG A 116 -10.77 17.05 34.38
N PHE A 117 -10.58 18.24 33.79
CA PHE A 117 -9.28 18.61 33.21
C PHE A 117 -8.22 18.94 34.25
N ALA A 118 -8.59 19.21 35.50
CA ALA A 118 -7.62 19.40 36.57
C ALA A 118 -6.73 18.15 36.73
N GLN A 119 -7.29 16.95 36.65
CA GLN A 119 -6.50 15.70 36.77
C GLN A 119 -5.51 15.52 35.61
N ALA A 120 -5.93 15.81 34.38
CA ALA A 120 -5.05 15.73 33.21
C ALA A 120 -3.96 16.79 33.22
N HIS A 121 -4.33 18.02 33.60
CA HIS A 121 -3.40 19.11 33.81
C HIS A 121 -2.38 18.77 34.91
N ASN A 122 -2.86 18.32 36.07
CA ASN A 122 -2.04 17.92 37.22
C ASN A 122 -1.01 16.85 36.84
N TYR A 123 -1.41 15.82 36.10
CA TYR A 123 -0.47 14.79 35.64
C TYR A 123 0.61 15.36 34.70
N ALA A 124 0.25 16.33 33.85
CA ALA A 124 1.18 16.93 32.91
C ALA A 124 2.13 17.95 33.56
N THR A 125 1.70 18.67 34.59
CA THR A 125 2.45 19.81 35.16
C THR A 125 3.06 19.54 36.54
N ASP A 126 2.52 18.61 37.33
CA ASP A 126 3.04 18.25 38.66
C ASP A 126 3.82 16.93 38.62
N ALA A 127 5.14 17.04 38.76
CA ALA A 127 6.07 15.91 38.74
C ALA A 127 5.82 14.87 39.86
N GLN A 128 5.26 15.27 40.99
CA GLN A 128 4.97 14.37 42.11
C GLN A 128 3.71 13.56 41.87
N ILE A 129 2.65 14.20 41.38
CA ILE A 129 1.43 13.50 40.92
C ILE A 129 1.79 12.50 39.84
N ARG A 130 2.59 12.93 38.86
CA ARG A 130 3.08 12.05 37.80
C ARG A 130 3.90 10.87 38.36
N ALA A 131 4.83 11.11 39.28
CA ALA A 131 5.65 10.07 39.89
C ALA A 131 4.79 9.03 40.62
N GLN A 132 3.84 9.49 41.44
CA GLN A 132 2.96 8.61 42.20
C GLN A 132 2.10 7.72 41.30
N VAL A 133 1.49 8.31 40.26
CA VAL A 133 0.68 7.55 39.29
C VAL A 133 1.53 6.50 38.57
N LEU A 134 2.72 6.88 38.09
CA LEU A 134 3.61 5.94 37.40
C LEU A 134 4.09 4.82 38.33
N ASN A 135 4.49 5.12 39.57
CA ASN A 135 4.91 4.12 40.56
C ASN A 135 3.76 3.16 40.91
N LEU A 136 2.55 3.69 41.09
CA LEU A 136 1.36 2.87 41.36
C LEU A 136 1.06 1.90 40.21
N ILE A 137 1.21 2.35 38.96
CA ILE A 137 0.97 1.49 37.79
C ILE A 137 2.09 0.45 37.68
N LEU A 138 3.36 0.88 37.65
CA LEU A 138 4.52 -0.01 37.49
C LEU A 138 4.60 -1.10 38.54
N ALA A 139 4.15 -0.83 39.78
CA ALA A 139 4.11 -1.83 40.84
C ALA A 139 3.08 -2.95 40.61
N ARG A 140 2.29 -2.92 39.51
CA ARG A 140 1.35 -3.98 39.10
C ARG A 140 1.63 -4.49 37.69
N VAL A 141 2.58 -3.88 36.97
CA VAL A 141 3.04 -4.37 35.67
C VAL A 141 3.98 -5.57 35.93
N PRO A 142 3.88 -6.66 35.15
CA PRO A 142 4.82 -7.77 35.27
C PRO A 142 6.27 -7.32 35.02
N SER A 143 7.25 -7.99 35.61
CA SER A 143 8.66 -7.63 35.45
C SER A 143 9.26 -8.09 34.11
N ASN A 144 8.63 -9.06 33.43
CA ASN A 144 8.99 -9.57 32.11
C ASN A 144 7.75 -10.09 31.38
N GLY A 145 7.86 -10.32 30.07
CA GLY A 145 6.83 -10.93 29.24
C GLY A 145 6.05 -9.94 28.38
N ASP A 146 4.96 -10.40 27.81
CA ASP A 146 4.16 -9.65 26.84
C ASP A 146 2.96 -8.97 27.51
N ILE A 147 2.68 -7.72 27.13
CA ILE A 147 1.48 -6.98 27.57
C ILE A 147 0.71 -6.40 26.40
N VAL A 148 -0.62 -6.36 26.53
CA VAL A 148 -1.51 -5.56 25.69
C VAL A 148 -1.87 -4.30 26.46
N LEU A 149 -1.51 -3.14 25.92
CA LEU A 149 -1.74 -1.85 26.59
C LEU A 149 -2.96 -1.17 26.00
N VAL A 150 -3.95 -0.86 26.83
CA VAL A 150 -5.16 -0.13 26.42
C VAL A 150 -5.29 1.14 27.24
N GLY A 151 -5.22 2.30 26.58
CA GLY A 151 -5.31 3.61 27.22
C GLY A 151 -6.58 4.36 26.81
N HIS A 152 -7.43 4.70 27.79
CA HIS A 152 -8.63 5.50 27.56
C HIS A 152 -8.46 6.94 28.05
N SER A 153 -8.81 7.93 27.23
CA SER A 153 -8.80 9.35 27.64
C SER A 153 -7.44 9.73 28.27
N LEU A 154 -7.38 10.30 29.48
CA LEU A 154 -6.09 10.56 30.16
C LEU A 154 -5.20 9.31 30.33
N GLY A 155 -5.79 8.13 30.46
CA GLY A 155 -5.05 6.87 30.52
C GLY A 155 -4.22 6.59 29.27
N SER A 156 -4.60 7.11 28.09
CA SER A 156 -3.76 7.05 26.88
C SER A 156 -2.48 7.88 26.99
N VAL A 157 -2.55 9.04 27.67
CA VAL A 157 -1.39 9.91 27.92
C VAL A 157 -0.43 9.24 28.91
N ILE A 158 -0.99 8.67 29.98
CA ILE A 158 -0.22 7.92 30.99
C ILE A 158 0.41 6.68 30.34
N ALA A 159 -0.33 5.96 29.50
CA ALA A 159 0.16 4.80 28.76
C ALA A 159 1.34 5.16 27.84
N ALA A 160 1.24 6.24 27.07
CA ALA A 160 2.31 6.71 26.20
C ALA A 160 3.57 7.13 26.99
N ASP A 161 3.40 7.75 28.16
CA ASP A 161 4.49 8.03 29.09
C ASP A 161 5.14 6.75 29.66
N LEU A 162 4.30 5.76 29.99
CA LEU A 162 4.72 4.48 30.53
C LEU A 162 5.57 3.67 29.54
N LEU A 163 5.31 3.74 28.22
CA LEU A 163 6.02 2.96 27.19
C LEU A 163 7.55 2.97 27.34
N ARG A 164 8.12 4.12 27.75
CA ARG A 164 9.58 4.31 27.89
C ARG A 164 10.13 3.90 29.27
N ARG A 165 9.23 3.54 30.19
CA ARG A 165 9.47 3.31 31.63
C ARG A 165 9.08 1.88 32.05
N LEU A 166 8.50 1.09 31.14
CA LEU A 166 8.21 -0.33 31.36
C LEU A 166 9.49 -1.13 31.63
N PRO A 167 9.47 -2.18 32.45
CA PRO A 167 10.65 -3.03 32.66
C PRO A 167 11.27 -3.48 31.33
N ALA A 168 12.61 -3.58 31.28
CA ALA A 168 13.34 -3.79 30.02
C ALA A 168 12.98 -5.11 29.30
N GLU A 169 12.50 -6.10 30.06
CA GLU A 169 12.07 -7.42 29.56
C GLU A 169 10.57 -7.48 29.23
N VAL A 170 9.86 -6.35 29.32
CA VAL A 170 8.44 -6.24 28.97
C VAL A 170 8.29 -5.73 27.55
N ARG A 171 7.57 -6.48 26.73
CA ARG A 171 7.19 -6.12 25.36
C ARG A 171 5.71 -5.77 25.32
N VAL A 172 5.37 -4.66 24.66
CA VAL A 172 4.00 -4.27 24.38
C VAL A 172 3.60 -4.88 23.04
N THR A 173 2.81 -5.95 23.03
CA THR A 173 2.40 -6.61 21.79
C THR A 173 1.50 -5.72 20.94
N GLY A 174 0.62 -4.97 21.59
CA GLY A 174 -0.24 -3.98 20.97
C GLY A 174 -0.59 -2.84 21.92
N PHE A 175 -0.55 -1.61 21.42
CA PHE A 175 -1.01 -0.42 22.12
C PHE A 175 -2.28 0.10 21.46
N ILE A 176 -3.38 0.09 22.19
CA ILE A 176 -4.69 0.57 21.74
C ILE A 176 -5.02 1.84 22.52
N THR A 177 -5.22 2.95 21.84
CA THR A 177 -5.74 4.18 22.47
C THR A 177 -7.18 4.44 22.06
N ILE A 178 -8.02 4.82 23.02
CA ILE A 178 -9.44 5.11 22.79
C ILE A 178 -9.82 6.46 23.39
N GLY A 179 -10.43 7.34 22.60
CA GLY A 179 -10.81 8.69 23.04
C GLY A 179 -9.63 9.52 23.54
N SER A 180 -8.47 9.38 22.90
CA SER A 180 -7.20 9.97 23.36
C SER A 180 -7.13 11.48 23.10
N PRO A 181 -6.73 12.30 24.10
CA PRO A 181 -6.46 13.72 23.90
C PRO A 181 -5.03 14.01 23.43
N LEU A 182 -4.19 13.00 23.16
CA LEU A 182 -2.76 13.19 22.83
C LEU A 182 -2.50 14.04 21.58
N ALA A 183 -3.47 14.12 20.65
CA ALA A 183 -3.38 14.99 19.49
C ALA A 183 -3.41 16.48 19.87
N HIS A 184 -4.04 16.84 21.00
CA HIS A 184 -4.25 18.22 21.40
C HIS A 184 -2.96 18.92 21.88
N GLY A 185 -2.69 20.13 21.39
CA GLY A 185 -1.42 20.84 21.65
C GLY A 185 -1.13 21.13 23.12
N SER A 186 -2.16 21.25 23.96
CA SER A 186 -2.02 21.50 25.40
C SER A 186 -1.63 20.26 26.21
N VAL A 187 -1.73 19.06 25.64
CA VAL A 187 -1.32 17.81 26.30
C VAL A 187 0.13 17.53 25.96
N ASN A 188 1.04 18.10 26.75
CA ASN A 188 2.48 17.90 26.63
C ASN A 188 3.05 17.33 27.91
N VAL A 189 3.14 16.00 27.99
CA VAL A 189 3.83 15.29 29.06
C VAL A 189 5.22 14.93 28.57
N ASP A 190 6.25 15.35 29.30
CA ASP A 190 7.63 14.86 29.15
C ASP A 190 8.16 14.88 27.70
N LYS A 191 7.71 15.86 26.90
CA LYS A 191 8.05 16.03 25.48
C LYS A 191 7.77 14.77 24.64
N LEU A 192 6.69 14.04 24.95
CA LEU A 192 6.33 12.78 24.27
C LEU A 192 6.38 12.88 22.73
N ARG A 193 5.97 14.03 22.17
CA ARG A 193 5.99 14.27 20.72
C ARG A 193 7.41 14.31 20.14
N ASP A 194 8.33 14.96 20.86
CA ASP A 194 9.72 15.10 20.43
C ASP A 194 10.48 13.79 20.60
N VAL A 195 10.15 13.01 21.63
CA VAL A 195 10.89 11.80 22.00
C VAL A 195 10.38 10.52 21.32
N LEU A 196 9.16 10.54 20.78
CA LEU A 196 8.54 9.42 20.07
C LEU A 196 8.41 9.71 18.56
N GLN A 197 9.42 10.35 17.97
CA GLN A 197 9.52 10.49 16.51
C GLN A 197 9.69 9.13 15.82
N GLU A 198 10.30 8.18 16.51
CA GLU A 198 10.41 6.77 16.11
C GLU A 198 9.64 5.87 17.10
N PRO A 199 9.09 4.73 16.63
CA PRO A 199 8.40 3.79 17.51
C PRO A 199 9.39 3.17 18.51
N PRO A 200 9.01 3.03 19.80
CA PRO A 200 9.82 2.32 20.79
C PRO A 200 10.12 0.89 20.37
N ALA A 201 11.34 0.40 20.62
CA ALA A 201 11.76 -0.95 20.23
C ALA A 201 10.97 -2.07 20.94
N ASN A 202 10.38 -1.80 22.10
CA ASN A 202 9.54 -2.73 22.84
C ASN A 202 8.06 -2.67 22.41
N LEU A 203 7.71 -1.91 21.37
CA LEU A 203 6.33 -1.75 20.90
C LEU A 203 6.10 -2.54 19.60
N GLY A 204 5.12 -3.46 19.62
CA GLY A 204 4.69 -4.24 18.47
C GLY A 204 3.99 -3.39 17.43
N TRP A 205 2.88 -2.75 17.81
CA TRP A 205 2.08 -1.86 16.97
C TRP A 205 1.25 -0.90 17.84
N TRP A 206 0.78 0.22 17.28
CA TRP A 206 -0.11 1.17 17.95
C TRP A 206 -1.26 1.58 17.03
N VAL A 207 -2.50 1.38 17.50
CA VAL A 207 -3.71 1.88 16.84
C VAL A 207 -4.49 2.81 17.77
N ASN A 208 -5.04 3.88 17.20
CA ASN A 208 -5.91 4.80 17.92
C ASN A 208 -7.32 4.74 17.35
N PHE A 209 -8.30 4.57 18.22
CA PHE A 209 -9.70 4.72 17.88
C PHE A 209 -10.22 6.04 18.44
N TRP A 210 -10.80 6.85 17.56
CA TRP A 210 -11.44 8.10 17.93
C TRP A 210 -12.85 8.14 17.36
N ASN A 211 -13.76 8.75 18.09
CA ASN A 211 -15.16 8.80 17.73
C ASN A 211 -15.53 10.22 17.34
N PHE A 212 -16.24 10.38 16.23
CA PHE A 212 -16.67 11.71 15.77
C PHE A 212 -17.54 12.44 16.81
N GLY A 213 -18.35 11.71 17.58
CA GLY A 213 -19.16 12.29 18.65
C GLY A 213 -18.39 12.56 19.95
N ASP A 214 -17.09 12.29 20.00
CA ASP A 214 -16.25 12.45 21.18
C ASP A 214 -15.39 13.72 21.09
N PRO A 215 -15.76 14.79 21.82
CA PRO A 215 -15.04 16.07 21.77
C PRO A 215 -13.65 16.02 22.41
N VAL A 216 -13.34 15.00 23.23
CA VAL A 216 -12.05 14.87 23.91
C VAL A 216 -10.97 14.37 22.95
N SER A 217 -11.34 13.65 21.91
CA SER A 217 -10.42 13.22 20.84
C SER A 217 -9.96 14.36 19.92
N SER A 218 -10.36 15.60 20.22
CA SER A 218 -10.09 16.80 19.39
C SER A 218 -10.56 16.63 17.93
N HIS A 219 -11.51 15.73 17.68
CA HIS A 219 -12.05 15.41 16.35
C HIS A 219 -10.97 15.16 15.28
N ARG A 220 -9.79 14.65 15.68
CA ARG A 220 -8.68 14.33 14.79
C ARG A 220 -7.86 13.16 15.32
N GLY A 221 -7.25 12.42 14.41
CA GLY A 221 -6.41 11.27 14.73
C GLY A 221 -5.05 11.62 15.39
N LEU A 222 -4.46 10.64 16.08
CA LEU A 222 -3.13 10.74 16.70
C LEU A 222 -1.99 10.68 15.69
N SER A 223 -2.22 10.13 14.48
CA SER A 223 -1.26 10.09 13.36
C SER A 223 -0.76 11.49 12.97
N SER A 224 -1.56 12.53 13.24
CA SER A 224 -1.15 13.94 13.08
C SER A 224 0.03 14.35 13.97
N VAL A 225 0.31 13.60 15.02
CA VAL A 225 1.41 13.82 15.98
C VAL A 225 2.42 12.67 15.96
N PHE A 226 1.95 11.45 15.77
CA PHE A 226 2.77 10.24 15.70
C PHE A 226 2.52 9.55 14.34
N PRO A 227 3.19 9.95 13.25
CA PRO A 227 2.82 9.58 11.87
C PRO A 227 3.08 8.11 11.51
N TRP A 228 3.49 7.31 12.48
CA TRP A 228 3.86 5.90 12.33
C TRP A 228 2.85 4.94 12.95
N MET A 229 1.84 5.47 13.66
CA MET A 229 0.71 4.72 14.18
C MET A 229 -0.53 5.01 13.33
N ILE A 230 -1.54 4.14 13.39
CA ILE A 230 -2.72 4.21 12.51
C ILE A 230 -3.97 4.65 13.27
N ASP A 231 -4.74 5.56 12.67
CA ASP A 231 -6.02 6.00 13.20
C ASP A 231 -7.24 5.29 12.58
N PHE A 232 -8.19 4.97 13.46
CA PHE A 232 -9.50 4.47 13.08
C PHE A 232 -10.58 5.36 13.65
N ARG A 233 -11.22 6.12 12.77
CA ARG A 233 -12.49 6.76 13.09
C ARG A 233 -13.57 5.70 13.28
N ILE A 234 -14.27 5.77 14.40
CA ILE A 234 -15.43 4.93 14.69
C ILE A 234 -16.68 5.79 14.96
N ASN A 235 -17.84 5.13 14.95
CA ASN A 235 -19.10 5.77 15.31
C ASN A 235 -19.88 4.87 16.28
N THR A 236 -19.84 5.21 17.56
CA THR A 236 -20.57 4.46 18.59
C THR A 236 -22.01 4.99 18.67
N ARG A 237 -22.95 4.36 17.96
CA ARG A 237 -24.39 4.74 18.00
C ARG A 237 -25.12 4.13 19.21
N GLN A 238 -24.55 4.22 20.40
CA GLN A 238 -25.13 3.60 21.60
C GLN A 238 -26.05 4.58 22.32
N VAL A 239 -27.33 4.23 22.41
CA VAL A 239 -28.34 5.03 23.12
C VAL A 239 -28.05 4.97 24.61
N GLY A 240 -27.94 6.14 25.26
CA GLY A 240 -27.75 6.25 26.71
C GLY A 240 -26.32 6.14 27.23
N ILE A 241 -25.34 5.82 26.38
CA ILE A 241 -23.91 5.78 26.76
C ILE A 241 -23.18 6.95 26.05
N PRO A 242 -22.52 7.86 26.79
CA PRO A 242 -21.76 8.94 26.17
C PRO A 242 -20.68 8.40 25.22
N ALA A 243 -20.52 9.03 24.05
CA ALA A 243 -19.54 8.64 23.04
C ALA A 243 -18.08 8.56 23.56
N HIS A 244 -17.76 9.37 24.59
CA HIS A 244 -16.44 9.37 25.24
C HIS A 244 -16.26 8.25 26.27
N ALA A 245 -17.32 7.57 26.71
CA ALA A 245 -17.20 6.52 27.72
C ALA A 245 -16.37 5.34 27.20
N ALA A 246 -15.46 4.79 28.02
CA ALA A 246 -14.64 3.64 27.63
C ALA A 246 -15.50 2.46 27.15
N ALA A 247 -16.62 2.22 27.83
CA ALA A 247 -17.62 1.22 27.46
C ALA A 247 -18.14 1.38 26.02
N ALA A 248 -18.35 2.61 25.54
CA ALA A 248 -18.84 2.87 24.19
C ALA A 248 -17.82 2.42 23.13
N TYR A 249 -16.54 2.75 23.34
CA TYR A 249 -15.43 2.34 22.48
C TYR A 249 -15.22 0.83 22.52
N LEU A 250 -15.13 0.24 23.73
CA LEU A 250 -14.80 -1.18 23.90
C LEU A 250 -15.89 -2.14 23.42
N ALA A 251 -17.13 -1.67 23.34
CA ALA A 251 -18.22 -2.41 22.70
C ALA A 251 -18.22 -2.32 21.17
N HIS A 252 -17.33 -1.54 20.55
CA HIS A 252 -17.22 -1.44 19.10
C HIS A 252 -16.40 -2.61 18.53
N GLU A 253 -16.92 -3.24 17.48
CA GLU A 253 -16.33 -4.42 16.83
C GLU A 253 -14.83 -4.25 16.55
N ARG A 254 -14.43 -3.20 15.81
CA ARG A 254 -13.00 -2.96 15.50
C ARG A 254 -12.08 -2.84 16.72
N VAL A 255 -12.57 -2.26 17.83
CA VAL A 255 -11.78 -2.13 19.06
C VAL A 255 -11.62 -3.50 19.71
N ALA A 256 -12.70 -4.27 19.79
CA ALA A 256 -12.66 -5.65 20.26
C ALA A 256 -11.79 -6.55 19.37
N THR A 257 -11.79 -6.36 18.05
CA THR A 257 -10.91 -7.08 17.11
C THR A 257 -9.44 -6.79 17.39
N ALA A 258 -9.07 -5.52 17.60
CA ALA A 258 -7.69 -5.13 17.91
C ALA A 258 -7.22 -5.73 19.25
N ILE A 259 -8.05 -5.62 20.29
CA ILE A 259 -7.71 -6.15 21.63
C ILE A 259 -7.68 -7.68 21.63
N GLY A 260 -8.67 -8.32 21.01
CA GLY A 260 -8.75 -9.78 20.89
C GLY A 260 -7.54 -10.35 20.16
N TYR A 261 -7.15 -9.73 19.04
CA TYR A 261 -5.94 -10.14 18.32
C TYR A 261 -4.68 -9.98 19.17
N ALA A 262 -4.54 -8.86 19.87
CA ALA A 262 -3.38 -8.60 20.72
C ALA A 262 -3.24 -9.62 21.86
N LEU A 263 -4.37 -10.09 22.40
CA LEU A 263 -4.41 -11.02 23.53
C LEU A 263 -4.31 -12.48 23.11
N PHE A 264 -4.99 -12.85 22.03
CA PHE A 264 -5.26 -14.25 21.68
C PHE A 264 -4.70 -14.65 20.32
N GLY A 265 -4.10 -13.71 19.57
CA GLY A 265 -3.58 -13.94 18.23
C GLY A 265 -4.67 -13.98 17.15
N SER A 266 -4.32 -14.47 15.97
CA SER A 266 -5.25 -14.54 14.83
C SER A 266 -6.38 -15.53 15.13
N LEU A 267 -7.64 -15.09 14.98
CA LEU A 267 -8.79 -16.02 14.92
C LEU A 267 -8.86 -16.79 13.62
N SER A 268 -7.96 -16.52 12.68
CA SER A 268 -7.86 -17.31 11.46
C SER A 268 -7.54 -18.75 11.86
N ARG A 269 -8.59 -19.56 11.99
CA ARG A 269 -8.52 -21.02 12.11
C ARG A 269 -8.28 -21.65 10.76
N GLU A 270 -7.98 -20.85 9.74
CA GLU A 270 -7.32 -21.28 8.54
C GLU A 270 -5.88 -21.66 8.92
N VAL A 271 -5.71 -22.84 9.55
CA VAL A 271 -4.72 -23.77 9.02
C VAL A 271 -5.03 -23.76 7.54
N ALA A 272 -4.22 -23.05 6.73
CA ALA A 272 -4.43 -22.75 5.31
C ALA A 272 -5.59 -23.61 4.85
N ARG A 273 -6.82 -23.06 4.89
CA ARG A 273 -8.03 -23.85 4.58
C ARG A 273 -7.57 -24.64 3.37
N VAL A 274 -7.67 -25.97 3.39
CA VAL A 274 -7.34 -26.76 2.21
C VAL A 274 -8.29 -26.23 1.16
N GLU A 275 -7.85 -25.17 0.48
CA GLU A 275 -8.66 -24.38 -0.38
C GLU A 275 -8.81 -25.35 -1.51
N ARG A 276 -10.07 -25.72 -1.75
CA ARG A 276 -10.42 -26.57 -2.88
C ARG A 276 -10.34 -25.71 -4.13
N GLY A 277 -9.16 -25.13 -4.35
CA GLY A 277 -8.76 -24.68 -5.66
C GLY A 277 -9.02 -25.86 -6.57
N VAL A 278 -9.84 -25.61 -7.57
CA VAL A 278 -10.06 -26.59 -8.62
C VAL A 278 -8.92 -26.38 -9.61
N ASP A 279 -8.39 -27.46 -10.18
CA ASP A 279 -7.43 -27.36 -11.27
C ASP A 279 -8.15 -26.88 -12.54
N VAL A 280 -8.46 -25.58 -12.56
CA VAL A 280 -9.07 -24.86 -13.67
C VAL A 280 -8.03 -23.97 -14.36
N PRO A 281 -8.17 -23.74 -15.67
CA PRO A 281 -7.32 -22.80 -16.38
C PRO A 281 -7.43 -21.39 -15.77
N LEU A 282 -6.29 -20.73 -15.63
CA LEU A 282 -6.22 -19.30 -15.33
C LEU A 282 -6.79 -18.51 -16.50
N ASP A 283 -7.50 -17.42 -16.21
CA ASP A 283 -7.75 -16.43 -17.25
C ASP A 283 -6.50 -15.58 -17.54
N ALA A 284 -6.58 -14.76 -18.59
CA ALA A 284 -5.48 -13.92 -19.03
C ALA A 284 -5.02 -12.92 -17.95
N SER A 285 -5.93 -12.36 -17.15
CA SER A 285 -5.60 -11.40 -16.09
C SER A 285 -4.92 -12.08 -14.91
N GLU A 286 -5.43 -13.24 -14.51
CA GLU A 286 -4.85 -14.09 -13.46
C GLU A 286 -3.44 -14.54 -13.88
N GLY A 287 -3.28 -14.99 -15.13
CA GLY A 287 -1.98 -15.39 -15.68
C GLY A 287 -0.94 -14.28 -15.69
N LEU A 288 -1.31 -13.07 -16.13
CA LEU A 288 -0.41 -11.90 -16.11
C LEU A 288 -0.03 -11.48 -14.68
N THR A 289 -0.98 -11.55 -13.74
CA THR A 289 -0.73 -11.24 -12.32
C THR A 289 0.28 -12.22 -11.73
N LEU A 290 0.10 -13.53 -11.97
CA LEU A 290 1.04 -14.55 -11.50
C LEU A 290 2.44 -14.39 -12.11
N LEU A 291 2.53 -14.03 -13.40
CA LEU A 291 3.82 -13.73 -14.06
C LEU A 291 4.52 -12.53 -13.42
N ALA A 292 3.79 -11.46 -13.13
CA ALA A 292 4.36 -10.27 -12.49
C ALA A 292 4.81 -10.55 -11.05
N LEU A 293 4.03 -11.32 -10.27
CA LEU A 293 4.42 -11.75 -8.94
C LEU A 293 5.67 -12.64 -8.99
N ARG A 294 5.74 -13.59 -9.94
CA ARG A 294 6.92 -14.45 -10.15
C ARG A 294 8.16 -13.60 -10.45
N TYR A 295 8.05 -12.64 -11.38
CA TYR A 295 9.14 -11.72 -11.69
C TYR A 295 9.56 -10.88 -10.49
N GLY A 296 8.62 -10.46 -9.64
CA GLY A 296 8.90 -9.80 -8.37
C GLY A 296 9.75 -10.67 -7.42
N HIS A 297 9.37 -11.93 -7.23
CA HIS A 297 10.14 -12.87 -6.39
C HIS A 297 11.54 -13.14 -6.95
N LEU A 298 11.66 -13.37 -8.26
CA LEU A 298 12.96 -13.52 -8.92
C LEU A 298 13.81 -12.26 -8.77
N THR A 299 13.21 -11.07 -8.83
CA THR A 299 13.91 -9.80 -8.58
C THR A 299 14.39 -9.72 -7.12
N ALA A 300 13.58 -10.16 -6.17
CA ALA A 300 13.95 -10.20 -4.75
C ALA A 300 15.13 -11.15 -4.48
N HIS A 301 15.25 -12.26 -5.24
CA HIS A 301 16.40 -13.18 -5.16
C HIS A 301 17.72 -12.55 -5.61
N GLN A 302 17.68 -11.54 -6.47
CA GLN A 302 18.87 -10.81 -6.94
C GLN A 302 19.31 -9.69 -5.97
N LEU A 303 18.50 -9.40 -4.94
CA LEU A 303 18.76 -8.35 -3.94
C LEU A 303 19.44 -8.93 -2.69
N GLU A 304 20.13 -8.08 -1.93
CA GLU A 304 20.80 -8.46 -0.68
C GLU A 304 20.57 -7.38 0.39
N GLY A 305 20.70 -7.77 1.66
CA GLY A 305 20.60 -6.87 2.81
C GLY A 305 19.33 -6.02 2.83
N SER A 306 19.46 -4.75 3.22
CA SER A 306 18.33 -3.84 3.42
C SER A 306 17.51 -3.58 2.15
N ASP A 307 18.05 -3.77 0.95
CA ASP A 307 17.29 -3.60 -0.29
C ASP A 307 16.35 -4.79 -0.50
N ARG A 308 16.84 -6.01 -0.22
CA ARG A 308 16.04 -7.23 -0.24
C ARG A 308 14.92 -7.17 0.79
N ASP A 309 15.21 -6.78 2.02
CA ASP A 309 14.22 -6.77 3.10
C ASP A 309 13.06 -5.81 2.79
N ARG A 310 13.37 -4.63 2.24
CA ARG A 310 12.35 -3.67 1.79
C ARG A 310 11.54 -4.21 0.61
N PHE A 311 12.20 -4.83 -0.36
CA PHE A 311 11.54 -5.36 -1.55
C PHE A 311 10.63 -6.54 -1.23
N VAL A 312 11.08 -7.48 -0.40
CA VAL A 312 10.28 -8.62 0.07
C VAL A 312 9.08 -8.13 0.89
N GLY A 313 9.28 -7.16 1.79
CA GLY A 313 8.18 -6.56 2.56
C GLY A 313 7.13 -5.90 1.66
N ALA A 314 7.56 -5.15 0.64
CA ALA A 314 6.66 -4.55 -0.35
C ALA A 314 5.92 -5.60 -1.18
N LEU A 315 6.65 -6.59 -1.72
CA LEU A 315 6.09 -7.67 -2.54
C LEU A 315 5.06 -8.50 -1.77
N ARG A 316 5.28 -8.74 -0.48
CA ARG A 316 4.33 -9.42 0.41
C ARG A 316 2.97 -8.71 0.46
N LEU A 317 2.97 -7.40 0.65
CA LEU A 317 1.73 -6.60 0.68
C LEU A 317 1.04 -6.58 -0.69
N VAL A 318 1.81 -6.45 -1.77
CA VAL A 318 1.28 -6.46 -3.14
C VAL A 318 0.68 -7.83 -3.48
N GLN A 319 1.34 -8.92 -3.14
CA GLN A 319 0.85 -10.28 -3.38
C GLN A 319 -0.45 -10.54 -2.61
N ALA A 320 -0.49 -10.25 -1.31
CA ALA A 320 -1.68 -10.50 -0.50
C ALA A 320 -2.91 -9.81 -1.08
N ALA A 321 -2.77 -8.54 -1.46
CA ALA A 321 -3.88 -7.78 -1.98
C ALA A 321 -4.22 -8.13 -3.46
N ALA A 322 -3.26 -8.60 -4.26
CA ALA A 322 -3.53 -9.17 -5.59
C ALA A 322 -4.32 -10.50 -5.50
N VAL A 323 -3.95 -11.39 -4.57
CA VAL A 323 -4.65 -12.67 -4.32
C VAL A 323 -6.08 -12.41 -3.84
N ASP A 324 -6.25 -11.55 -2.84
CA ASP A 324 -7.56 -11.13 -2.32
C ASP A 324 -8.45 -10.51 -3.41
N GLN A 325 -7.89 -9.69 -4.31
CA GLN A 325 -8.62 -9.16 -5.45
C GLN A 325 -9.07 -10.25 -6.44
N MET A 326 -8.21 -11.22 -6.78
CA MET A 326 -8.58 -12.34 -7.63
C MET A 326 -9.68 -13.20 -6.99
N LYS A 327 -9.61 -13.46 -5.68
CA LYS A 327 -10.64 -14.18 -4.91
C LYS A 327 -11.98 -13.47 -5.00
N ARG A 328 -12.05 -12.18 -4.64
CA ARG A 328 -13.30 -11.37 -4.70
C ARG A 328 -13.89 -11.30 -6.10
N ARG A 329 -13.04 -11.15 -7.12
CA ARG A 329 -13.50 -11.13 -8.51
C ARG A 329 -14.12 -12.47 -8.91
N ASN A 330 -13.44 -13.58 -8.62
CA ASN A 330 -13.96 -14.90 -8.93
C ASN A 330 -15.27 -15.20 -8.19
N GLU A 331 -15.39 -14.78 -6.92
CA GLU A 331 -16.66 -14.85 -6.18
C GLU A 331 -17.77 -14.03 -6.85
N THR A 332 -17.48 -12.80 -7.26
CA THR A 332 -18.43 -11.89 -7.93
C THR A 332 -18.88 -12.43 -9.29
N ASP A 333 -17.95 -13.00 -10.04
CA ASP A 333 -18.17 -13.56 -11.38
C ASP A 333 -18.72 -15.00 -11.34
N GLY A 334 -18.91 -15.58 -10.13
CA GLY A 334 -19.36 -16.97 -9.95
C GLY A 334 -18.38 -18.03 -10.48
N ARG A 335 -17.09 -17.69 -10.56
CA ARG A 335 -16.02 -18.56 -11.05
C ARG A 335 -15.30 -19.30 -9.91
N PRO A 336 -14.86 -20.55 -10.14
CA PRO A 336 -14.02 -21.24 -9.16
C PRO A 336 -12.64 -20.60 -9.07
N LEU A 337 -12.05 -20.61 -7.87
CA LEU A 337 -10.66 -20.20 -7.64
C LEU A 337 -9.70 -21.26 -8.16
N ALA A 338 -8.73 -20.86 -8.99
CA ALA A 338 -7.69 -21.76 -9.48
C ALA A 338 -6.73 -22.16 -8.35
N SER A 339 -6.30 -23.43 -8.30
CA SER A 339 -5.36 -23.93 -7.28
C SER A 339 -4.08 -23.11 -7.18
N ARG A 340 -3.54 -22.67 -8.33
CA ARG A 340 -2.33 -21.85 -8.38
C ARG A 340 -2.46 -20.47 -7.73
N ILE A 341 -3.69 -19.95 -7.60
CA ILE A 341 -3.95 -18.70 -6.89
C ILE A 341 -4.17 -19.00 -5.40
N ALA A 342 -4.91 -20.06 -5.09
CA ALA A 342 -5.15 -20.52 -3.72
C ALA A 342 -3.84 -20.82 -2.96
N GLU A 343 -2.85 -21.43 -3.63
CA GLU A 343 -1.52 -21.72 -3.08
C GLU A 343 -0.72 -20.46 -2.67
N LEU A 344 -1.11 -19.28 -3.16
CA LEU A 344 -0.45 -18.01 -2.84
C LEU A 344 -1.08 -17.25 -1.70
N ASP A 345 -2.15 -17.77 -1.13
CA ASP A 345 -2.80 -17.17 0.02
C ASP A 345 -2.00 -17.41 1.30
N PHE A 346 -1.95 -16.40 2.15
CA PHE A 346 -1.25 -16.46 3.44
C PHE A 346 -1.80 -15.40 4.39
N ASP A 347 -1.60 -15.59 5.70
CA ASP A 347 -1.98 -14.59 6.70
C ASP A 347 -1.03 -13.38 6.62
N VAL A 348 -1.37 -12.41 5.76
CA VAL A 348 -0.63 -11.15 5.65
C VAL A 348 -0.60 -10.38 6.98
N ALA A 349 -1.52 -10.68 7.88
CA ALA A 349 -1.61 -10.06 9.18
C ALA A 349 -0.76 -10.77 10.27
N ASP A 350 -0.03 -11.82 9.92
CA ASP A 350 1.09 -12.40 10.69
C ASP A 350 2.43 -11.90 10.13
N ALA A 351 3.11 -11.01 10.86
CA ALA A 351 4.35 -10.39 10.39
C ALA A 351 5.49 -11.38 10.05
N GLU A 352 5.47 -12.57 10.64
CA GLU A 352 6.47 -13.62 10.39
C GLU A 352 6.10 -14.52 9.20
N ALA A 353 4.86 -14.43 8.69
CA ALA A 353 4.41 -15.24 7.56
C ALA A 353 5.15 -14.86 6.27
N VAL A 354 5.80 -15.85 5.67
CA VAL A 354 6.50 -15.73 4.39
C VAL A 354 5.48 -15.81 3.25
N ALA A 355 5.50 -14.85 2.33
CA ALA A 355 4.67 -14.88 1.12
C ALA A 355 5.06 -16.10 0.26
N PRO A 356 4.12 -17.01 -0.05
CA PRO A 356 4.41 -18.15 -0.92
C PRO A 356 4.83 -17.69 -2.31
N GLU A 357 5.80 -18.37 -2.91
CA GLU A 357 6.30 -18.00 -4.23
C GLU A 357 5.43 -18.62 -5.35
N PRO A 358 5.01 -17.84 -6.37
CA PRO A 358 4.34 -18.38 -7.55
C PRO A 358 5.14 -19.49 -8.20
N THR A 359 4.47 -20.59 -8.53
CA THR A 359 5.07 -21.67 -9.32
C THR A 359 5.43 -21.18 -10.72
N PRO A 360 6.49 -21.71 -11.37
CA PRO A 360 6.86 -21.36 -12.74
C PRO A 360 5.67 -21.42 -13.71
N SER A 361 5.49 -20.37 -14.52
CA SER A 361 4.39 -20.29 -15.49
C SER A 361 4.54 -21.33 -16.61
N ARG A 362 3.42 -21.73 -17.22
CA ARG A 362 3.44 -22.61 -18.39
C ARG A 362 4.07 -21.88 -19.60
N HIS A 363 4.49 -22.65 -20.59
CA HIS A 363 5.04 -22.13 -21.84
C HIS A 363 4.09 -21.11 -22.50
N LEU A 364 4.61 -19.92 -22.78
CA LEU A 364 4.00 -18.93 -23.67
C LEU A 364 4.68 -19.04 -25.04
N SER A 365 3.95 -18.77 -26.12
CA SER A 365 4.58 -18.62 -27.44
C SER A 365 5.53 -17.41 -27.41
N LYS A 366 6.56 -17.42 -28.28
CA LYS A 366 7.43 -16.25 -28.42
C LYS A 366 6.62 -15.00 -28.76
N GLU A 367 5.62 -15.11 -29.64
CA GLU A 367 4.78 -13.99 -30.04
C GLU A 367 4.00 -13.38 -28.88
N ASP A 368 3.38 -14.21 -28.04
CA ASP A 368 2.64 -13.74 -26.87
C ASP A 368 3.57 -13.14 -25.80
N ALA A 369 4.77 -13.71 -25.66
CA ALA A 369 5.74 -13.28 -24.65
C ALA A 369 6.34 -11.89 -24.94
N VAL A 370 6.44 -11.48 -26.21
CA VAL A 370 7.00 -10.16 -26.58
C VAL A 370 6.35 -9.04 -25.79
N VAL A 371 5.02 -8.97 -25.82
CA VAL A 371 4.28 -7.85 -25.22
C VAL A 371 4.40 -7.92 -23.70
N VAL A 372 4.18 -9.10 -23.12
CA VAL A 372 4.17 -9.29 -21.67
C VAL A 372 5.54 -9.00 -21.06
N MET A 373 6.61 -9.56 -21.63
CA MET A 373 7.96 -9.39 -21.08
C MET A 373 8.46 -7.95 -21.23
N THR A 374 8.12 -7.28 -22.35
CA THR A 374 8.47 -5.86 -22.54
C THR A 374 7.82 -4.98 -21.48
N VAL A 375 6.53 -5.22 -21.17
CA VAL A 375 5.81 -4.50 -20.11
C VAL A 375 6.45 -4.78 -18.75
N LEU A 376 6.72 -6.04 -18.40
CA LEU A 376 7.34 -6.38 -17.11
C LEU A 376 8.75 -5.80 -16.96
N ALA A 377 9.51 -5.64 -18.06
CA ALA A 377 10.84 -5.07 -18.02
C ALA A 377 10.85 -3.56 -17.71
N THR A 378 9.79 -2.84 -18.09
CA THR A 378 9.69 -1.38 -17.92
C THR A 378 8.91 -0.98 -16.67
N GLU A 379 8.07 -1.86 -16.14
CA GLU A 379 7.14 -1.54 -15.04
C GLU A 379 7.66 -1.88 -13.64
N ASN A 380 7.10 -1.20 -12.64
CA ASN A 380 7.35 -1.49 -11.23
C ASN A 380 6.29 -2.48 -10.70
N VAL A 381 6.71 -3.74 -10.52
CA VAL A 381 5.84 -4.84 -10.05
C VAL A 381 5.47 -4.77 -8.57
N ILE A 382 6.10 -3.90 -7.78
CA ILE A 382 5.81 -3.72 -6.34
C ILE A 382 5.13 -2.39 -6.02
N ARG A 383 4.42 -1.77 -6.98
CA ARG A 383 3.65 -0.55 -6.70
C ARG A 383 2.65 -0.78 -5.54
N PRO A 384 2.39 0.24 -4.69
CA PRO A 384 2.84 1.64 -4.80
C PRO A 384 4.26 1.90 -4.26
N PHE A 385 4.98 0.86 -3.84
CA PHE A 385 6.31 1.01 -3.25
C PHE A 385 7.36 1.29 -4.32
N GLU A 386 8.27 2.23 -4.06
CA GLU A 386 9.35 2.61 -4.99
C GLU A 386 10.71 2.22 -4.40
N ILE A 387 11.31 1.18 -4.96
CA ILE A 387 12.63 0.68 -4.56
C ILE A 387 13.50 0.59 -5.81
N SER A 388 14.62 1.34 -5.81
CA SER A 388 15.56 1.33 -6.92
C SER A 388 16.26 -0.03 -7.00
N VAL A 389 16.04 -0.74 -8.10
CA VAL A 389 16.73 -2.00 -8.42
C VAL A 389 17.61 -1.78 -9.64
N ALA A 390 18.89 -2.14 -9.51
CA ALA A 390 19.86 -2.04 -10.58
C ALA A 390 19.41 -2.83 -11.83
N ARG A 391 19.67 -2.27 -13.03
CA ARG A 391 19.20 -2.83 -14.30
C ARG A 391 19.70 -4.27 -14.52
N ASP A 392 20.94 -4.56 -14.14
CA ASP A 392 21.53 -5.90 -14.26
C ASP A 392 20.80 -6.94 -13.40
N LYS A 393 20.34 -6.55 -12.20
CA LYS A 393 19.55 -7.42 -11.31
C LYS A 393 18.16 -7.71 -11.89
N ARG A 394 17.48 -6.68 -12.41
CA ARG A 394 16.19 -6.85 -13.10
C ARG A 394 16.31 -7.71 -14.36
N GLN A 395 17.40 -7.52 -15.12
CA GLN A 395 17.69 -8.33 -16.30
C GLN A 395 17.91 -9.79 -15.92
N ARG A 396 18.71 -10.11 -14.90
CA ARG A 396 18.89 -11.51 -14.44
C ARG A 396 17.58 -12.16 -14.01
N ALA A 397 16.73 -11.43 -13.28
CA ALA A 397 15.41 -11.93 -12.92
C ALA A 397 14.52 -12.22 -14.15
N MET A 398 14.67 -11.44 -15.23
CA MET A 398 13.97 -11.67 -16.50
C MET A 398 14.55 -12.87 -17.27
N GLU A 399 15.87 -13.05 -17.23
CA GLU A 399 16.55 -14.23 -17.78
C GLU A 399 16.07 -15.51 -17.08
N ASP A 400 15.94 -15.49 -15.76
CA ASP A 400 15.39 -16.60 -14.97
C ASP A 400 13.91 -16.86 -15.34
N LEU A 401 13.08 -15.81 -15.39
CA LEU A 401 11.66 -15.92 -15.73
C LEU A 401 11.45 -16.53 -17.13
N THR A 402 12.17 -16.03 -18.13
CA THR A 402 12.03 -16.48 -19.52
C THR A 402 12.61 -17.89 -19.74
N ALA A 403 13.62 -18.28 -18.97
CA ALA A 403 14.11 -19.65 -18.92
C ALA A 403 13.05 -20.60 -18.34
N GLU A 404 12.40 -20.23 -17.22
CA GLU A 404 11.31 -20.99 -16.61
C GLU A 404 10.10 -21.16 -17.54
N MET A 405 9.84 -20.16 -18.39
CA MET A 405 8.79 -20.19 -19.41
C MET A 405 9.15 -21.03 -20.66
N GLY A 406 10.37 -21.56 -20.75
CA GLY A 406 10.86 -22.33 -21.90
C GLY A 406 11.17 -21.50 -23.16
N LEU A 407 11.35 -20.17 -23.03
CA LEU A 407 11.78 -19.29 -24.13
C LEU A 407 13.31 -19.21 -24.26
N SER A 408 14.04 -19.60 -23.20
CA SER A 408 15.48 -19.41 -22.92
C SER A 408 15.82 -18.13 -22.18
N SER A 409 16.91 -18.14 -21.41
CA SER A 409 17.45 -16.96 -20.72
C SER A 409 17.84 -15.85 -21.68
N ARG A 410 18.35 -16.20 -22.87
CA ARG A 410 18.68 -15.22 -23.92
C ARG A 410 17.48 -14.36 -24.31
N TYR A 411 16.28 -14.93 -24.30
CA TYR A 411 15.07 -14.15 -24.55
C TYR A 411 14.92 -13.00 -23.54
N GLY A 412 15.17 -13.27 -22.25
CA GLY A 412 15.15 -12.25 -21.21
C GLY A 412 16.22 -11.17 -21.38
N THR A 413 17.42 -11.55 -21.83
CA THR A 413 18.46 -10.58 -22.24
C THR A 413 17.97 -9.71 -23.40
N ASP A 414 17.42 -10.32 -24.45
CA ASP A 414 16.92 -9.63 -25.64
C ASP A 414 15.80 -8.63 -25.31
N VAL A 415 14.95 -8.91 -24.32
CA VAL A 415 13.92 -7.98 -23.82
C VAL A 415 14.56 -6.68 -23.29
N PHE A 416 15.59 -6.79 -22.45
CA PHE A 416 16.27 -5.63 -21.88
C PHE A 416 17.14 -4.87 -22.90
N GLU A 417 17.70 -5.58 -23.88
CA GLU A 417 18.42 -4.98 -25.01
C GLU A 417 17.46 -4.20 -25.91
N ALA A 418 16.32 -4.78 -26.27
CA ALA A 418 15.30 -4.11 -27.07
C ALA A 418 14.73 -2.86 -26.37
N ALA A 419 14.46 -2.96 -25.06
CA ALA A 419 14.00 -1.81 -24.26
C ALA A 419 15.04 -0.68 -24.20
N LYS A 420 16.34 -1.03 -24.10
CA LYS A 420 17.44 -0.06 -24.14
C LYS A 420 17.59 0.55 -25.53
N GLU A 421 17.54 -0.25 -26.57
CA GLU A 421 17.66 0.22 -27.96
C GLU A 421 16.53 1.20 -28.32
N ALA A 422 15.29 0.86 -27.98
CA ALA A 422 14.16 1.78 -28.12
C ALA A 422 14.39 3.10 -27.38
N GLN A 423 14.94 3.04 -26.17
CA GLN A 423 15.26 4.23 -25.39
C GLN A 423 16.36 5.08 -26.05
N ASP A 424 17.42 4.45 -26.53
CA ASP A 424 18.55 5.11 -27.18
C ASP A 424 18.08 5.83 -28.46
N VAL A 425 17.20 5.20 -29.25
CA VAL A 425 16.55 5.80 -30.44
C VAL A 425 15.78 7.06 -30.07
N LEU A 426 14.95 7.00 -29.02
CA LEU A 426 14.10 8.14 -28.63
C LEU A 426 14.91 9.28 -27.98
N THR A 427 16.08 9.00 -27.41
CA THR A 427 16.87 9.97 -26.62
C THR A 427 18.09 10.57 -27.33
N ALA A 428 18.45 10.11 -28.54
CA ALA A 428 19.68 10.42 -29.27
C ALA A 428 20.08 11.91 -29.42
N SER A 429 19.20 12.88 -29.19
CA SER A 429 19.54 14.33 -29.23
C SER A 429 19.71 15.01 -27.86
N ARG A 430 19.55 14.30 -26.75
CA ARG A 430 19.58 14.90 -25.40
C ARG A 430 20.86 14.52 -24.68
N ASN A 431 21.78 15.49 -24.59
CA ASN A 431 22.97 15.45 -23.73
C ASN A 431 22.58 15.62 -22.24
N VAL A 432 21.63 14.80 -21.77
CA VAL A 432 21.09 14.83 -20.41
C VAL A 432 21.55 13.57 -19.70
N ASN A 433 22.25 13.77 -18.58
CA ASN A 433 22.77 12.71 -17.72
C ASN A 433 21.58 11.96 -17.07
N TRP A 434 21.06 10.95 -17.78
CA TRP A 434 19.79 10.23 -17.59
C TRP A 434 19.81 9.19 -16.44
N LEU A 435 20.79 9.29 -15.54
CA LEU A 435 21.09 8.33 -14.46
C LEU A 435 20.01 8.22 -13.35
N LYS A 436 18.75 8.62 -13.59
CA LYS A 436 17.69 8.72 -12.57
C LYS A 436 16.42 7.91 -12.87
N TRP A 437 16.48 6.94 -13.77
CA TRP A 437 15.33 6.05 -14.02
C TRP A 437 15.19 4.89 -13.02
N GLY A 438 16.04 4.82 -12.00
CA GLY A 438 15.80 3.95 -10.84
C GLY A 438 14.58 4.36 -9.99
N ALA A 439 13.93 5.49 -10.27
CA ALA A 439 12.84 6.03 -9.44
C ALA A 439 11.72 6.78 -10.20
N VAL A 440 11.73 6.83 -11.54
CA VAL A 440 10.67 7.54 -12.30
C VAL A 440 10.10 6.58 -13.33
N GLY A 441 8.94 6.01 -13.03
CA GLY A 441 8.13 5.33 -14.03
C GLY A 441 7.46 6.36 -14.93
N ALA A 442 7.99 6.60 -16.13
CA ALA A 442 7.13 7.08 -17.22
C ALA A 442 6.57 5.84 -17.94
N GLY A 443 5.28 5.62 -17.72
CA GLY A 443 4.59 4.36 -17.97
C GLY A 443 4.16 3.77 -16.64
N ALA A 444 2.93 4.07 -16.24
CA ALA A 444 2.32 3.39 -15.12
C ALA A 444 1.42 2.33 -15.74
N ALA A 445 1.79 1.07 -15.64
CA ALA A 445 0.86 -0.03 -15.51
C ALA A 445 0.96 -0.46 -14.04
N ALA A 446 0.03 0.01 -13.23
CA ALA A 446 -0.15 -0.60 -11.94
C ALA A 446 -0.80 -1.97 -12.15
N ILE A 447 -0.30 -3.01 -11.48
CA ILE A 447 -1.28 -3.93 -10.88
C ILE A 447 -1.99 -3.04 -9.86
N VAL A 448 -3.11 -2.41 -10.27
CA VAL A 448 -3.87 -1.51 -9.39
C VAL A 448 -4.50 -2.37 -8.31
N VAL A 449 -3.74 -2.59 -7.25
CA VAL A 449 -4.18 -3.32 -6.07
C VAL A 449 -4.84 -2.38 -5.04
N ALA A 450 -4.77 -1.06 -5.24
CA ALA A 450 -5.16 -0.10 -4.20
C ALA A 450 -6.09 1.02 -4.69
N THR A 451 -7.20 0.68 -5.37
CA THR A 451 -8.46 1.47 -5.44
C THR A 451 -9.35 0.74 -6.46
N GLY A 452 -10.53 0.26 -6.05
CA GLY A 452 -11.40 -0.57 -6.88
C GLY A 452 -11.47 -0.12 -8.35
N GLY A 453 -11.17 -1.04 -9.28
CA GLY A 453 -11.18 -0.71 -10.71
C GLY A 453 -10.50 -1.72 -11.64
N LEU A 454 -10.84 -3.01 -11.56
CA LEU A 454 -10.82 -3.87 -12.75
C LEU A 454 -12.20 -3.77 -13.41
N ALA A 455 -12.50 -2.63 -14.04
CA ALA A 455 -13.62 -2.56 -14.98
C ALA A 455 -13.13 -3.09 -16.33
N LEU A 456 -12.99 -4.41 -16.43
CA LEU A 456 -12.90 -5.10 -17.71
C LEU A 456 -14.25 -4.89 -18.41
N ALA A 457 -14.32 -3.96 -19.37
CA ALA A 457 -15.34 -4.01 -20.40
C ALA A 457 -15.08 -5.31 -21.19
N ALA A 458 -15.76 -6.39 -20.80
CA ALA A 458 -15.66 -7.68 -21.45
C ALA A 458 -16.18 -7.54 -22.89
N GLY A 459 -15.28 -7.30 -23.84
CA GLY A 459 -15.51 -7.64 -25.24
C GLY A 459 -15.58 -9.16 -25.33
N ALA A 460 -16.78 -9.70 -25.52
CA ALA A 460 -16.99 -11.13 -25.61
C ALA A 460 -16.26 -11.70 -26.84
N GLY A 461 -15.35 -12.65 -26.60
CA GLY A 461 -14.87 -13.62 -27.59
C GLY A 461 -13.54 -13.29 -28.25
N LEU A 462 -12.50 -14.07 -27.92
CA LEU A 462 -11.50 -14.65 -28.82
C LEU A 462 -10.46 -15.44 -27.99
N ALA A 463 -10.21 -16.69 -28.36
CA ALA A 463 -9.16 -17.52 -27.77
C ALA A 463 -7.80 -17.17 -28.41
N GLY A 464 -6.74 -17.02 -27.59
CA GLY A 464 -5.39 -16.65 -28.05
C GLY A 464 -4.98 -15.21 -27.73
N ALA A 465 -3.91 -14.72 -28.37
CA ALA A 465 -3.25 -13.42 -28.15
C ALA A 465 -4.18 -12.21 -27.88
N ALA A 466 -5.37 -12.19 -28.49
CA ALA A 466 -6.39 -11.15 -28.27
C ALA A 466 -6.86 -11.02 -26.80
N ALA A 467 -6.93 -12.14 -26.06
CA ALA A 467 -7.28 -12.13 -24.63
C ALA A 467 -6.18 -11.49 -23.77
N LEU A 468 -4.90 -11.72 -24.11
CA LEU A 468 -3.76 -11.11 -23.43
C LEU A 468 -3.71 -9.60 -23.69
N THR A 469 -3.91 -9.17 -24.93
CA THR A 469 -3.98 -7.75 -25.30
C THR A 469 -5.15 -7.05 -24.61
N SER A 470 -6.30 -7.70 -24.48
CA SER A 470 -7.47 -7.16 -23.78
C SER A 470 -7.26 -7.09 -22.26
N ALA A 471 -6.62 -8.10 -21.66
CA ALA A 471 -6.24 -8.07 -20.25
C ALA A 471 -5.22 -6.96 -19.97
N LEU A 472 -4.22 -6.79 -20.84
CA LEU A 472 -3.28 -5.67 -20.79
C LEU A 472 -3.97 -4.31 -20.92
N ALA A 473 -5.00 -4.19 -21.76
CA ALA A 473 -5.82 -2.99 -21.88
C ALA A 473 -6.69 -2.70 -20.65
N ALA A 474 -6.97 -3.72 -19.83
CA ALA A 474 -7.86 -3.63 -18.68
C ALA A 474 -7.17 -3.42 -17.33
N PHE A 475 -5.85 -3.23 -17.31
CA PHE A 475 -5.09 -2.79 -16.13
C PHE A 475 -5.45 -1.37 -15.63
N GLY A 476 -6.57 -0.79 -16.09
CA GLY A 476 -7.41 0.08 -15.29
C GLY A 476 -6.84 1.45 -14.89
N PRO A 477 -7.67 2.29 -14.24
CA PRO A 477 -7.54 3.76 -14.26
C PRO A 477 -6.39 4.36 -13.44
N GLY A 478 -5.56 3.54 -12.79
CA GLY A 478 -4.34 3.94 -12.08
C GLY A 478 -3.04 3.68 -12.87
N GLY A 479 -3.16 3.04 -14.04
CA GLY A 479 -2.07 2.92 -15.01
C GLY A 479 -2.20 3.99 -16.10
N MET A 480 -1.38 5.06 -16.04
CA MET A 480 -1.46 6.22 -16.94
C MET A 480 -1.43 5.90 -18.45
N ILE A 481 -1.07 4.69 -18.88
CA ILE A 481 -1.19 4.31 -20.29
C ILE A 481 -2.64 3.96 -20.65
N GLY A 482 -3.42 3.30 -19.79
CA GLY A 482 -4.80 2.87 -20.11
C GLY A 482 -5.85 3.98 -20.03
N GLY A 483 -5.71 4.91 -19.06
CA GLY A 483 -6.74 5.92 -18.76
C GLY A 483 -6.93 7.01 -19.82
N LEU A 484 -5.85 7.40 -20.51
CA LEU A 484 -5.94 8.31 -21.66
C LEU A 484 -6.41 7.61 -22.93
N LEU A 485 -6.17 6.29 -23.04
CA LEU A 485 -6.68 5.48 -24.16
C LEU A 485 -8.20 5.33 -24.08
N THR A 486 -8.79 5.26 -22.88
CA THR A 486 -10.26 5.16 -22.72
C THR A 486 -10.96 6.50 -22.90
N ALA A 487 -10.35 7.65 -22.56
CA ALA A 487 -10.93 8.97 -22.85
C ALA A 487 -11.10 9.21 -24.37
N GLY A 488 -10.27 8.58 -25.21
CA GLY A 488 -10.37 8.62 -26.67
C GLY A 488 -11.41 7.67 -27.29
N THR A 489 -11.97 6.73 -26.53
CA THR A 489 -12.93 5.72 -27.07
C THR A 489 -14.34 6.23 -27.30
N LEU A 490 -14.65 7.50 -27.00
CA LEU A 490 -15.98 8.05 -27.27
C LEU A 490 -16.22 8.48 -28.72
N VAL A 491 -15.29 8.27 -29.66
CA VAL A 491 -15.55 8.57 -31.08
C VAL A 491 -15.07 7.45 -32.02
N SER A 492 -16.07 6.81 -32.63
CA SER A 492 -16.06 5.99 -33.87
C SER A 492 -15.38 4.61 -33.85
N ALA A 493 -16.16 3.62 -34.27
CA ALA A 493 -15.71 2.28 -34.60
C ALA A 493 -14.72 2.32 -35.77
N GLY A 494 -13.43 2.34 -35.45
CA GLY A 494 -12.32 2.26 -36.40
C GLY A 494 -11.09 2.99 -35.87
N GLY A 495 -10.10 2.28 -35.34
CA GLY A 495 -8.68 2.65 -35.16
C GLY A 495 -8.26 3.95 -34.42
N GLY A 496 -8.97 5.07 -34.58
CA GLY A 496 -8.44 6.42 -34.32
C GLY A 496 -8.55 6.94 -32.90
N GLY A 497 -9.36 6.35 -32.01
CA GLY A 497 -9.62 6.89 -30.67
C GLY A 497 -8.35 7.04 -29.79
N ILE A 498 -7.41 6.11 -29.91
CA ILE A 498 -6.13 6.12 -29.18
C ILE A 498 -5.24 7.28 -29.64
N ALA A 499 -5.11 7.45 -30.96
CA ALA A 499 -4.31 8.49 -31.57
C ALA A 499 -4.79 9.89 -31.14
N PHE A 500 -6.12 10.10 -31.07
CA PHE A 500 -6.69 11.36 -30.60
C PHE A 500 -6.42 11.66 -29.12
N GLY A 501 -6.46 10.65 -28.25
CA GLY A 501 -6.14 10.82 -26.82
C GLY A 501 -4.68 11.20 -26.58
N LEU A 502 -3.75 10.58 -27.32
CA LEU A 502 -2.32 10.87 -27.26
C LEU A 502 -1.96 12.23 -27.88
N ALA A 503 -2.69 12.63 -28.93
CA ALA A 503 -2.53 13.91 -29.62
C ALA A 503 -2.97 15.13 -28.82
N ASN A 504 -3.86 14.95 -27.84
CA ASN A 504 -4.39 16.05 -27.03
C ASN A 504 -3.27 16.86 -26.34
N SER A 505 -3.32 18.19 -26.41
CA SER A 505 -2.39 19.10 -25.71
C SER A 505 -2.43 18.95 -24.18
N GLY A 506 -3.52 18.44 -23.62
CA GLY A 506 -3.63 18.08 -22.19
C GLY A 506 -2.89 16.79 -21.80
N THR A 507 -2.48 15.96 -22.75
CA THR A 507 -1.66 14.77 -22.51
C THR A 507 -0.19 15.17 -22.49
N ALA A 508 0.54 14.86 -21.41
CA ALA A 508 1.97 15.14 -21.31
C ALA A 508 2.78 14.36 -22.37
N ALA A 509 3.83 14.97 -22.92
CA ALA A 509 4.73 14.30 -23.87
C ALA A 509 5.40 13.07 -23.27
N GLU A 510 5.71 13.07 -21.97
CA GLU A 510 6.26 11.90 -21.25
C GLU A 510 5.36 10.67 -21.36
N THR A 511 4.04 10.86 -21.31
CA THR A 511 3.09 9.76 -21.43
C THR A 511 3.14 9.15 -22.82
N LEU A 512 3.22 9.99 -23.86
CA LEU A 512 3.38 9.53 -25.24
C LEU A 512 4.72 8.83 -25.45
N GLU A 513 5.82 9.42 -24.96
CA GLU A 513 7.17 8.85 -25.02
C GLU A 513 7.21 7.44 -24.43
N SER A 514 6.55 7.21 -23.29
CA SER A 514 6.46 5.89 -22.67
C SER A 514 5.72 4.86 -23.54
N VAL A 515 4.59 5.28 -24.15
CA VAL A 515 3.82 4.41 -25.06
C VAL A 515 4.64 4.06 -26.29
N VAL A 516 5.26 5.05 -26.93
CA VAL A 516 6.11 4.85 -28.11
C VAL A 516 7.30 3.96 -27.77
N GLN A 517 7.97 4.20 -26.63
CA GLN A 517 9.10 3.39 -26.18
C GLN A 517 8.70 1.92 -25.99
N THR A 518 7.58 1.65 -25.31
CA THR A 518 7.11 0.28 -25.06
C THR A 518 6.76 -0.44 -26.37
N ARG A 519 6.10 0.25 -27.30
CA ARG A 519 5.74 -0.32 -28.61
C ARG A 519 6.96 -0.57 -29.49
N LEU A 520 7.88 0.39 -29.53
CA LEU A 520 9.12 0.26 -30.27
C LEU A 520 9.99 -0.88 -29.70
N ALA A 521 10.11 -0.99 -28.38
CA ALA A 521 10.84 -2.08 -27.72
C ALA A 521 10.23 -3.46 -28.07
N ALA A 522 8.90 -3.57 -28.07
CA ALA A 522 8.22 -4.79 -28.48
C ALA A 522 8.53 -5.14 -29.95
N THR A 523 8.51 -4.16 -30.86
CA THR A 523 8.83 -4.38 -32.28
C THR A 523 10.30 -4.77 -32.49
N ILE A 524 11.23 -4.11 -31.80
CA ILE A 524 12.66 -4.48 -31.82
C ILE A 524 12.84 -5.91 -31.31
N LEU A 525 12.16 -6.28 -30.23
CA LEU A 525 12.21 -7.64 -29.68
C LEU A 525 11.68 -8.67 -30.69
N ARG A 526 10.58 -8.37 -31.41
CA ARG A 526 10.07 -9.24 -32.49
C ARG A 526 11.15 -9.50 -33.54
N ASN A 527 11.78 -8.44 -34.03
CA ASN A 527 12.85 -8.54 -35.02
C ASN A 527 14.03 -9.38 -34.51
N ARG A 528 14.50 -9.13 -33.27
CA ARG A 528 15.58 -9.92 -32.64
C ARG A 528 15.24 -11.41 -32.51
N GLN A 529 13.96 -11.74 -32.34
CA GLN A 529 13.48 -13.11 -32.20
C GLN A 529 13.11 -13.78 -33.55
N GLY A 530 13.29 -13.08 -34.67
CA GLY A 530 12.91 -13.57 -36.00
C GLY A 530 11.39 -13.70 -36.17
N LEU A 531 10.62 -12.85 -35.50
CA LEU A 531 9.16 -12.78 -35.62
C LEU A 531 8.76 -11.66 -36.58
N GLU A 532 7.63 -11.85 -37.27
CA GLU A 532 7.06 -10.84 -38.16
C GLU A 532 6.80 -9.51 -37.42
N PRO A 533 7.16 -8.35 -38.01
CA PRO A 533 6.85 -7.03 -37.46
C PRO A 533 5.35 -6.85 -37.23
N ASP A 534 4.99 -6.20 -36.11
CA ASP A 534 3.59 -5.88 -35.82
C ASP A 534 3.18 -4.63 -36.63
N ARG A 535 2.47 -4.85 -37.74
CA ARG A 535 1.97 -3.76 -38.61
C ARG A 535 1.09 -2.76 -37.87
N ALA A 536 0.40 -3.19 -36.81
CA ALA A 536 -0.46 -2.29 -36.03
C ALA A 536 0.35 -1.21 -35.28
N VAL A 537 1.63 -1.45 -34.99
CA VAL A 537 2.50 -0.44 -34.35
C VAL A 537 2.79 0.70 -35.32
N TRP A 538 3.10 0.39 -36.57
CA TRP A 538 3.31 1.39 -37.61
C TRP A 538 2.07 2.26 -37.81
N ASP A 539 0.92 1.63 -38.04
CA ASP A 539 -0.35 2.32 -38.26
C ASP A 539 -0.72 3.23 -37.07
N LEU A 540 -0.51 2.75 -35.85
CA LEU A 540 -0.73 3.52 -34.63
C LEU A 540 0.17 4.76 -34.56
N LEU A 541 1.47 4.61 -34.86
CA LEU A 541 2.43 5.71 -34.82
C LEU A 541 2.10 6.76 -35.89
N VAL A 542 1.81 6.35 -37.13
CA VAL A 542 1.41 7.25 -38.22
C VAL A 542 0.12 7.99 -37.89
N GLN A 543 -0.91 7.29 -37.39
CA GLN A 543 -2.17 7.95 -37.00
C GLN A 543 -1.96 8.93 -35.85
N THR A 544 -1.12 8.59 -34.87
CA THR A 544 -0.78 9.47 -33.75
C THR A 544 -0.01 10.69 -34.23
N GLU A 545 0.93 10.52 -35.16
CA GLU A 545 1.67 11.63 -35.77
C GLU A 545 0.72 12.61 -36.47
N ILE A 546 -0.16 12.11 -37.33
CA ILE A 546 -1.16 12.92 -38.06
C ILE A 546 -2.03 13.70 -37.07
N ALA A 547 -2.50 13.05 -36.01
CA ALA A 547 -3.34 13.67 -35.00
C ALA A 547 -2.58 14.75 -34.19
N VAL A 548 -1.35 14.48 -33.76
CA VAL A 548 -0.51 15.44 -33.01
C VAL A 548 -0.17 16.64 -33.88
N ARG A 549 0.22 16.44 -35.15
CA ARG A 549 0.50 17.53 -36.09
C ARG A 549 -0.73 18.38 -36.35
N ARG A 550 -1.90 17.76 -36.55
CA ARG A 550 -3.15 18.50 -36.74
C ARG A 550 -3.48 19.39 -35.54
N GLU A 551 -3.31 18.88 -34.32
CA GLU A 551 -3.53 19.68 -33.11
C GLU A 551 -2.47 20.77 -32.93
N HIS A 552 -1.22 20.50 -33.32
CA HIS A 552 -0.16 21.50 -33.36
C HIS A 552 -0.54 22.67 -34.28
N GLU A 553 -0.83 22.41 -35.57
CA GLU A 553 -1.21 23.44 -36.54
C GLU A 553 -2.44 24.24 -36.09
N ARG A 554 -3.42 23.57 -35.47
CA ARG A 554 -4.62 24.23 -34.94
C ARG A 554 -4.31 25.20 -33.80
N LEU A 555 -3.35 24.88 -32.93
CA LEU A 555 -2.97 25.74 -31.81
C LEU A 555 -1.96 26.81 -32.23
N ASP A 556 -1.07 26.51 -33.18
CA ASP A 556 0.02 27.39 -33.62
C ASP A 556 -0.51 28.71 -34.17
N GLU A 557 -1.56 28.66 -34.98
CA GLU A 557 -2.21 29.84 -35.58
C GLU A 557 -2.75 30.84 -34.54
N PHE A 558 -3.08 30.39 -33.33
CA PHE A 558 -3.74 31.20 -32.30
C PHE A 558 -2.95 31.30 -30.98
N SER A 559 -1.73 30.79 -30.92
CA SER A 559 -0.90 30.75 -29.71
C SER A 559 0.45 31.44 -29.92
N ASP A 560 1.03 31.98 -28.85
CA ASP A 560 2.41 32.46 -28.91
C ASP A 560 3.39 31.30 -29.16
N GLU A 561 4.45 31.52 -29.95
CA GLU A 561 5.49 30.52 -30.26
C GLU A 561 6.12 29.88 -29.00
N THR A 562 6.09 30.58 -27.87
CA THR A 562 6.66 30.11 -26.60
C THR A 562 5.68 29.31 -25.73
N SER A 563 4.45 29.11 -26.20
CA SER A 563 3.36 28.39 -25.52
C SER A 563 3.82 27.01 -25.05
N PRO A 564 3.58 26.65 -23.76
CA PRO A 564 3.87 25.31 -23.25
C PRO A 564 3.19 24.21 -24.07
N ALA A 565 1.97 24.43 -24.56
CA ALA A 565 1.23 23.44 -25.33
C ALA A 565 1.89 23.12 -26.68
N LEU A 566 2.39 24.15 -27.40
CA LEU A 566 3.12 23.95 -28.66
C LEU A 566 4.44 23.23 -28.43
N LYS A 567 5.17 23.55 -27.35
CA LYS A 567 6.41 22.86 -26.98
C LYS A 567 6.18 21.38 -26.69
N GLU A 568 5.10 21.05 -25.99
CA GLU A 568 4.70 19.66 -25.72
C GLU A 568 4.34 18.91 -27.00
N LEU A 569 3.52 19.50 -27.88
CA LEU A 569 3.14 18.88 -29.16
C LEU A 569 4.36 18.69 -30.08
N LYS A 570 5.26 19.67 -30.16
CA LYS A 570 6.51 19.54 -30.92
C LYS A 570 7.39 18.42 -30.40
N ARG A 571 7.48 18.26 -29.07
CA ARG A 571 8.22 17.15 -28.44
C ARG A 571 7.61 15.79 -28.78
N LYS A 572 6.28 15.68 -28.79
CA LYS A 572 5.58 14.46 -29.23
C LYS A 572 5.87 14.13 -30.69
N ILE A 573 5.82 15.12 -31.58
CA ILE A 573 6.14 14.94 -33.01
C ILE A 573 7.54 14.35 -33.17
N VAL A 574 8.56 14.97 -32.56
CA VAL A 574 9.96 14.50 -32.64
C VAL A 574 10.12 13.07 -32.12
N THR A 575 9.36 12.69 -31.10
CA THR A 575 9.40 11.34 -30.55
C THR A 575 8.85 10.32 -31.54
N ILE A 576 7.71 10.63 -32.17
CA ILE A 576 7.06 9.74 -33.14
C ILE A 576 7.88 9.64 -34.42
N GLU A 577 8.41 10.76 -34.93
CA GLU A 577 9.29 10.82 -36.10
C GLU A 577 10.49 9.87 -35.93
N ARG A 578 11.16 9.91 -34.78
CA ARG A 578 12.30 9.01 -34.49
C ARG A 578 11.92 7.54 -34.50
N ALA A 579 10.75 7.21 -33.94
CA ALA A 579 10.27 5.84 -33.92
C ALA A 579 9.97 5.36 -35.35
N LEU A 580 9.28 6.19 -36.16
CA LEU A 580 8.97 5.87 -37.56
C LEU A 580 10.24 5.77 -38.42
N GLU A 581 11.17 6.71 -38.28
CA GLU A 581 12.47 6.71 -38.98
C GLU A 581 13.25 5.42 -38.67
N TYR A 582 13.35 5.05 -37.39
CA TYR A 582 13.99 3.79 -37.01
C TYR A 582 13.28 2.57 -37.61
N LEU A 583 11.95 2.51 -37.60
CA LEU A 583 11.21 1.40 -38.19
C LEU A 583 11.43 1.30 -39.70
N ALA A 584 11.47 2.43 -40.42
CA ALA A 584 11.75 2.49 -41.85
C ALA A 584 13.19 2.03 -42.16
N ASP A 585 14.18 2.59 -41.45
CA ASP A 585 15.60 2.26 -41.63
C ASP A 585 15.93 0.79 -41.39
N ASN A 586 15.11 0.10 -40.58
CA ASN A 586 15.26 -1.32 -40.27
C ASN A 586 14.31 -2.23 -41.07
N GLY A 587 13.66 -1.71 -42.13
CA GLY A 587 12.81 -2.51 -43.02
C GLY A 587 11.54 -3.05 -42.32
N MET A 588 11.06 -2.36 -41.29
CA MET A 588 9.85 -2.71 -40.54
C MET A 588 8.62 -1.89 -40.99
N GLU A 589 8.76 -1.12 -42.07
CA GLU A 589 7.66 -0.44 -42.75
C GLU A 589 6.81 -1.47 -43.52
N PRO A 590 5.46 -1.35 -43.49
CA PRO A 590 4.60 -2.23 -44.28
C PRO A 590 4.88 -2.10 -45.78
N GLU A 591 5.08 -3.22 -46.47
CA GLU A 591 5.14 -3.23 -47.94
C GLU A 591 3.83 -2.70 -48.52
N ILE A 592 3.92 -1.73 -49.44
CA ILE A 592 2.78 -1.26 -50.23
C ILE A 592 2.34 -2.45 -51.09
N SER A 593 1.22 -3.08 -50.74
CA SER A 593 0.55 -4.01 -51.64
C SER A 593 0.20 -3.23 -52.91
N GLU A 594 0.92 -3.47 -54.00
CA GLU A 594 0.45 -3.10 -55.32
C GLU A 594 -0.98 -3.67 -55.45
N TYR A 595 -1.95 -2.81 -55.70
CA TYR A 595 -3.28 -3.26 -56.10
C TYR A 595 -3.07 -4.17 -57.31
N PRO A 596 -3.71 -5.36 -57.37
CA PRO A 596 -3.68 -6.12 -58.60
C PRO A 596 -4.29 -5.22 -59.67
N ASP A 597 -3.46 -4.85 -60.63
CA ASP A 597 -3.86 -4.10 -61.81
C ASP A 597 -5.09 -4.81 -62.36
N GLY A 598 -6.24 -4.13 -62.29
CA GLY A 598 -7.49 -4.71 -62.73
C GLY A 598 -7.32 -5.12 -64.19
N ASP A 599 -7.46 -6.42 -64.44
CA ASP A 599 -7.54 -7.01 -65.77
C ASP A 599 -8.41 -6.12 -66.65
N ARG A 600 -7.77 -5.39 -67.55
CA ARG A 600 -8.39 -4.86 -68.76
C ARG A 600 -8.09 -5.88 -69.84
N ASP A 601 -9.05 -6.78 -70.04
CA ASP A 601 -9.35 -7.39 -71.35
C ASP A 601 -10.87 -7.55 -71.50
#